data_AF-A0A7X4J128-F1
#
_entry.id   AF-A0A7X4J128-F1
#
_cell.length_a   1.000
_cell.length_b   1.000
_cell.length_c   1.000
_cell.angle_alpha   90.00
_cell.angle_beta   90.00
_cell.angle_gamma   90.00
#
_symmetry.space_group_name_H-M   'P 1'
#
loop_
_entity.id
_entity.type
_entity.pdbx_description
1 polymer ?
#
loop_
_entity_poly.entity_id
_entity_poly.type
_entity_poly.pdbx_seq_one_letter_code
_entity_poly.pdbx_strand_id
1 'polypeptide(L)'
;MMDAGAYCRAVESYLCGKNDGHLIRIVGPAFEMVCAWADAGVPLSVVRRGIDQRYSRYHARGPRRYPLRIEFCEADIFTLFDDWKRAVHVSSAGTAEVGASSETPAPGASPAGRGTRRRRRSLADHLDYLATVLAGWTSPAADASPVLDQAISRARNVVDTARPGAAALRGAPRQTLVERLAGLEHTLTEAAREDTDAATAARLRTEAVDSLAPFRERMRPDAFAAAVDTATDRLLADHWRLPRVTYD
;
A
#
# COMPACT_ATOMS: atom_id res chain seq x y z
N MET A 1 1.20 20.55 -10.31
CA MET A 1 -0.21 20.21 -10.03
C MET A 1 -0.68 19.34 -11.17
N MET A 2 -1.01 18.06 -10.94
CA MET A 2 -1.51 17.21 -12.02
C MET A 2 -2.85 17.77 -12.51
N ASP A 3 -3.03 17.87 -13.83
CA ASP A 3 -4.31 18.22 -14.42
C ASP A 3 -5.37 17.20 -13.98
N ALA A 4 -6.43 17.67 -13.34
CA ALA A 4 -7.53 16.82 -12.85
C ALA A 4 -8.15 16.00 -13.99
N GLY A 5 -8.17 16.54 -15.22
CA GLY A 5 -8.62 15.82 -16.41
C GLY A 5 -7.72 14.62 -16.74
N ALA A 6 -6.40 14.82 -16.77
CA ALA A 6 -5.42 13.76 -16.97
C ALA A 6 -5.48 12.70 -15.86
N TYR A 7 -5.63 13.13 -14.60
CA TYR A 7 -5.76 12.22 -13.46
C TYR A 7 -7.00 11.33 -13.56
N CYS A 8 -8.17 11.93 -13.82
CA CYS A 8 -9.42 11.19 -14.03
C CYS A 8 -9.30 10.16 -15.17
N ARG A 9 -8.74 10.55 -16.32
CA ARG A 9 -8.51 9.63 -17.46
C ARG A 9 -7.58 8.47 -17.13
N ALA A 10 -6.55 8.71 -16.32
CA ALA A 10 -5.64 7.66 -15.87
C ALA A 10 -6.35 6.64 -14.96
N VAL A 11 -7.23 7.11 -14.07
CA VAL A 11 -8.07 6.26 -13.21
C VAL A 11 -9.08 5.46 -14.04
N GLU A 12 -9.76 6.12 -15.00
CA GLU A 12 -10.68 5.46 -15.95
C GLU A 12 -9.99 4.33 -16.72
N SER A 13 -8.83 4.63 -17.31
CA SER A 13 -8.09 3.67 -18.13
C SER A 13 -7.70 2.44 -17.33
N TYR A 14 -7.25 2.64 -16.08
CA TYR A 14 -6.89 1.55 -15.19
C TYR A 14 -8.10 0.71 -14.78
N LEU A 15 -9.21 1.36 -14.41
CA LEU A 15 -10.43 0.67 -13.99
C LEU A 15 -11.10 -0.08 -15.16
N CYS A 16 -11.05 0.46 -16.38
CA CYS A 16 -11.49 -0.24 -17.59
C CYS A 16 -10.67 -1.51 -17.84
N GLY A 17 -9.34 -1.41 -17.71
CA GLY A 17 -8.46 -2.57 -17.84
C GLY A 17 -8.72 -3.65 -16.78
N LYS A 18 -9.06 -3.25 -15.54
CA LYS A 18 -9.39 -4.19 -14.46
C LYS A 18 -10.74 -4.87 -14.61
N ASN A 19 -11.73 -4.18 -15.17
CA ASN A 19 -13.06 -4.74 -15.40
C ASN A 19 -13.17 -5.42 -16.77
N ASP A 20 -12.16 -6.20 -17.16
CA ASP A 20 -12.19 -7.00 -18.39
C ASP A 20 -12.54 -6.19 -19.66
N GLY A 21 -12.16 -4.91 -19.71
CA GLY A 21 -12.41 -4.01 -20.85
C GLY A 21 -13.81 -3.37 -20.87
N HIS A 22 -14.61 -3.52 -19.81
CA HIS A 22 -15.86 -2.76 -19.67
C HIS A 22 -15.56 -1.27 -19.66
N LEU A 23 -16.13 -0.54 -20.62
CA LEU A 23 -15.98 0.90 -20.72
C LEU A 23 -16.65 1.58 -19.53
N ILE A 24 -15.84 2.19 -18.67
CA ILE A 24 -16.29 2.97 -17.53
C ILE A 24 -15.87 4.41 -17.74
N ARG A 25 -16.86 5.29 -17.82
CA ARG A 25 -16.64 6.73 -17.79
C ARG A 25 -16.99 7.27 -16.41
N ILE A 26 -16.04 7.98 -15.83
CA ILE A 26 -16.17 8.69 -14.56
C ILE A 26 -16.74 10.07 -14.89
N VAL A 27 -18.04 10.22 -14.67
CA VAL A 27 -18.81 11.44 -14.96
C VAL A 27 -19.72 11.80 -13.80
N GLY A 28 -20.15 13.06 -13.73
CA GLY A 28 -21.07 13.55 -12.69
C GLY A 28 -20.46 13.46 -11.28
N PRO A 29 -21.21 13.00 -10.27
CA PRO A 29 -20.71 12.93 -8.88
C PRO A 29 -19.43 12.10 -8.71
N ALA A 30 -19.26 11.05 -9.54
CA ALA A 30 -18.03 10.24 -9.51
C ALA A 30 -16.81 11.02 -10.03
N PHE A 31 -17.01 11.95 -10.97
CA PHE A 31 -15.94 12.83 -11.45
C PHE A 31 -15.52 13.83 -10.39
N GLU A 32 -16.48 14.49 -9.74
CA GLU A 32 -16.21 15.41 -8.62
C GLU A 32 -15.46 14.71 -7.48
N MET A 33 -15.85 13.47 -7.15
CA MET A 33 -15.17 12.65 -6.16
C MET A 33 -13.71 12.36 -6.54
N VAL A 34 -13.43 11.96 -7.79
CA VAL A 34 -12.05 11.69 -8.25
C VAL A 34 -11.21 12.97 -8.34
N CYS A 35 -11.81 14.10 -8.74
CA CYS A 35 -11.17 15.40 -8.67
C CYS A 35 -10.81 15.77 -7.23
N ALA A 36 -11.70 15.55 -6.27
CA ALA A 36 -11.41 15.78 -4.85
C ALA A 36 -10.24 14.93 -4.35
N TRP A 37 -10.03 13.72 -4.89
CA TRP A 37 -8.84 12.91 -4.58
C TRP A 37 -7.56 13.52 -5.16
N ALA A 38 -7.62 14.05 -6.38
CA ALA A 38 -6.49 14.75 -7.00
C ALA A 38 -6.12 16.01 -6.22
N ASP A 39 -7.13 16.79 -5.81
CA ASP A 39 -6.97 18.00 -4.98
C ASP A 39 -6.41 17.68 -3.59
N ALA A 40 -6.83 16.56 -3.00
CA ALA A 40 -6.28 16.05 -1.75
C ALA A 40 -4.84 15.50 -1.89
N GLY A 41 -4.29 15.45 -3.12
CA GLY A 41 -2.95 14.97 -3.40
C GLY A 41 -2.81 13.45 -3.27
N VAL A 42 -3.88 12.69 -3.51
CA VAL A 42 -3.83 11.22 -3.48
C VAL A 42 -3.00 10.73 -4.68
N PRO A 43 -1.93 9.93 -4.48
CA PRO A 43 -1.15 9.39 -5.58
C PRO A 43 -1.93 8.39 -6.43
N LEU A 44 -1.67 8.36 -7.74
CA LEU A 44 -2.31 7.41 -8.66
C LEU A 44 -1.99 5.94 -8.30
N SER A 45 -0.79 5.65 -7.80
CA SER A 45 -0.41 4.32 -7.32
C SER A 45 -1.28 3.84 -6.15
N VAL A 46 -1.60 4.74 -5.21
CA VAL A 46 -2.51 4.47 -4.10
C VAL A 46 -3.93 4.17 -4.61
N VAL A 47 -4.42 4.95 -5.58
CA VAL A 47 -5.73 4.69 -6.20
C VAL A 47 -5.77 3.34 -6.90
N ARG A 48 -4.78 3.03 -7.74
CA ARG A 48 -4.66 1.73 -8.43
C ARG A 48 -4.68 0.56 -7.45
N ARG A 49 -3.90 0.65 -6.38
CA ARG A 49 -3.84 -0.36 -5.32
C ARG A 49 -5.16 -0.48 -4.54
N GLY A 50 -5.87 0.62 -4.33
CA GLY A 50 -7.20 0.64 -3.74
C GLY A 50 -8.24 -0.07 -4.60
N ILE A 51 -8.22 0.20 -5.92
CA ILE A 51 -9.04 -0.50 -6.91
C ILE A 51 -8.75 -1.99 -6.89
N ASP A 52 -7.46 -2.39 -6.87
CA ASP A 52 -7.07 -3.80 -6.82
C ASP A 52 -7.60 -4.52 -5.58
N GLN A 53 -7.44 -3.94 -4.39
CA GLN A 53 -7.97 -4.53 -3.16
C GLN A 53 -9.49 -4.68 -3.19
N ARG A 54 -10.18 -3.68 -3.74
CA ARG A 54 -11.63 -3.72 -3.88
C ARG A 54 -12.06 -4.78 -4.89
N TYR A 55 -11.37 -4.86 -6.02
CA TYR A 55 -11.62 -5.84 -7.08
C TYR A 55 -11.44 -7.27 -6.57
N SER A 56 -10.31 -7.57 -5.90
CA SER A 56 -10.08 -8.90 -5.33
C SER A 56 -11.21 -9.33 -4.38
N ARG A 57 -11.71 -8.42 -3.53
CA ARG A 57 -12.86 -8.73 -2.66
C ARG A 57 -14.17 -8.88 -3.40
N TYR A 58 -14.38 -8.05 -4.41
CA TYR A 58 -15.58 -8.07 -5.23
C TYR A 58 -15.72 -9.43 -5.93
N HIS A 59 -14.62 -9.96 -6.46
CA HIS A 59 -14.53 -11.25 -7.15
C HIS A 59 -14.22 -12.46 -6.25
N ALA A 60 -13.91 -12.27 -4.97
CA ALA A 60 -13.63 -13.38 -4.04
C ALA A 60 -14.80 -14.39 -3.88
N ARG A 61 -16.03 -13.99 -4.23
CA ARG A 61 -17.24 -14.84 -4.17
C ARG A 61 -17.61 -15.45 -5.53
N GLY A 62 -16.70 -15.43 -6.51
CA GLY A 62 -16.93 -15.92 -7.86
C GLY A 62 -17.20 -14.80 -8.87
N PRO A 63 -17.41 -15.17 -10.16
CA PRO A 63 -17.61 -14.21 -11.24
C PRO A 63 -18.84 -13.34 -10.99
N ARG A 64 -18.69 -12.03 -11.18
CA ARG A 64 -19.75 -11.04 -11.00
C ARG A 64 -20.28 -10.59 -12.36
N ARG A 65 -21.59 -10.37 -12.44
CA ARG A 65 -22.27 -9.93 -13.67
C ARG A 65 -22.01 -8.45 -13.99
N TYR A 66 -21.61 -7.65 -13.01
CA TYR A 66 -21.48 -6.20 -13.15
C TYR A 66 -20.05 -5.75 -12.89
N PRO A 67 -19.55 -4.76 -13.66
CA PRO A 67 -18.23 -4.21 -13.44
C PRO A 67 -18.15 -3.46 -12.10
N LEU A 68 -16.96 -3.44 -11.51
CA LEU A 68 -16.68 -2.65 -10.31
C LEU A 68 -16.74 -1.16 -10.63
N ARG A 69 -17.59 -0.45 -9.89
CA ARG A 69 -17.78 1.01 -9.92
C ARG A 69 -16.77 1.72 -9.02
N ILE A 70 -16.29 2.90 -9.44
CA ILE A 70 -15.23 3.64 -8.74
C ILE A 70 -15.66 4.15 -7.36
N GLU A 71 -16.94 4.48 -7.20
CA GLU A 71 -17.55 4.97 -5.96
C GLU A 71 -17.41 3.96 -4.81
N PHE A 72 -17.32 2.67 -5.13
CA PHE A 72 -17.12 1.62 -4.12
C PHE A 72 -15.67 1.48 -3.67
N CYS A 73 -14.72 2.12 -4.35
CA CYS A 73 -13.30 2.04 -4.03
C CYS A 73 -12.85 3.12 -3.02
N GLU A 74 -13.62 4.19 -2.86
CA GLU A 74 -13.25 5.39 -2.09
C GLU A 74 -12.70 5.07 -0.68
N ALA A 75 -13.44 4.29 0.10
CA ALA A 75 -13.03 3.96 1.47
C ALA A 75 -11.72 3.17 1.52
N ASP A 76 -11.50 2.25 0.58
CA ASP A 76 -10.26 1.47 0.50
C ASP A 76 -9.10 2.36 0.03
N ILE A 77 -9.34 3.32 -0.88
CA ILE A 77 -8.35 4.30 -1.35
C ILE A 77 -7.90 5.23 -0.22
N PHE A 78 -8.82 5.85 0.51
CA PHE A 78 -8.47 6.76 1.61
C PHE A 78 -7.75 6.05 2.76
N THR A 79 -8.13 4.81 3.06
CA THR A 79 -7.40 3.98 4.03
C THR A 79 -5.95 3.81 3.60
N LEU A 80 -5.71 3.46 2.33
CA LEU A 80 -4.36 3.29 1.81
C LEU A 80 -3.61 4.61 1.72
N PHE A 81 -4.30 5.71 1.47
CA PHE A 81 -3.70 7.03 1.45
C PHE A 81 -3.22 7.47 2.83
N ASP A 82 -3.99 7.18 3.88
CA ASP A 82 -3.56 7.43 5.25
C ASP A 82 -2.35 6.57 5.64
N ASP A 83 -2.36 5.29 5.26
CA ASP A 83 -1.21 4.40 5.45
C ASP A 83 0.02 4.88 4.68
N TRP A 84 -0.18 5.38 3.46
CA TRP A 84 0.88 5.96 2.63
C TRP A 84 1.47 7.22 3.26
N LYS A 85 0.63 8.18 3.72
CA LYS A 85 1.10 9.39 4.40
C LYS A 85 1.91 9.06 5.65
N ARG A 86 1.46 8.07 6.44
CA ARG A 86 2.18 7.58 7.62
C ARG A 86 3.55 7.01 7.24
N ALA A 87 3.59 6.17 6.19
CA ALA A 87 4.82 5.53 5.76
C ALA A 87 5.84 6.53 5.18
N VAL A 88 5.37 7.51 4.40
CA VAL A 88 6.25 8.53 3.78
C VAL A 88 6.59 9.66 4.76
N HIS A 89 6.28 9.48 6.05
CA HIS A 89 6.43 10.49 7.10
C HIS A 89 5.82 11.85 6.71
N VAL A 90 4.79 11.86 5.87
CA VAL A 90 3.91 13.01 5.64
C VAL A 90 2.97 13.12 6.84
N SER A 91 3.56 13.19 8.03
CA SER A 91 2.87 13.67 9.22
C SER A 91 2.81 15.16 9.05
N SER A 92 1.59 15.71 8.99
CA SER A 92 1.39 17.16 9.00
C SER A 92 2.15 17.77 10.18
N ALA A 93 3.33 18.31 9.92
CA ALA A 93 4.05 19.13 10.88
C ALA A 93 3.24 20.40 11.11
N GLY A 94 2.86 20.63 12.37
CA GLY A 94 1.93 21.65 12.85
C GLY A 94 0.81 20.96 13.62
N THR A 95 1.03 20.48 14.84
CA THR A 95 1.18 21.34 16.04
C THR A 95 2.00 20.59 17.11
N ALA A 96 2.90 21.31 17.78
CA ALA A 96 3.45 20.91 19.09
C ALA A 96 2.27 20.73 20.08
N GLU A 97 2.30 19.86 21.09
CA GLU A 97 3.18 19.91 22.24
C GLU A 97 3.32 18.54 22.92
N VAL A 98 4.48 18.36 23.57
CA VAL A 98 4.74 17.38 24.61
C VAL A 98 3.89 17.74 25.83
N GLY A 99 3.02 16.83 26.26
CA GLY A 99 2.22 16.99 27.46
C GLY A 99 1.61 15.67 27.88
N ALA A 100 2.35 14.91 28.69
CA ALA A 100 1.83 13.77 29.42
C ALA A 100 0.71 14.23 30.36
N SER A 101 -0.46 13.59 30.27
CA SER A 101 -1.30 13.31 31.43
C SER A 101 -2.28 12.19 31.09
N SER A 102 -2.19 11.14 31.90
CA SER A 102 -3.16 10.07 32.01
C SER A 102 -4.51 10.66 32.39
N GLU A 103 -5.55 10.40 31.59
CA GLU A 103 -6.93 10.61 32.01
C GLU A 103 -7.76 9.38 31.63
N THR A 104 -8.22 8.69 32.68
CA THR A 104 -9.18 7.58 32.63
C THR A 104 -10.52 8.07 32.08
N PRO A 105 -11.14 7.43 31.08
CA PRO A 105 -12.49 7.82 30.67
C PRO A 105 -13.54 7.13 31.55
N ALA A 106 -14.38 7.95 32.18
CA ALA A 106 -15.64 7.54 32.80
C ALA A 106 -16.66 7.09 31.72
N PRO A 107 -17.63 6.21 32.07
CA PRO A 107 -18.50 5.55 31.10
C PRO A 107 -19.76 6.38 30.83
N GLY A 108 -20.09 6.61 29.56
CA GLY A 108 -21.41 7.14 29.21
C GLY A 108 -21.43 8.13 28.04
N ALA A 109 -21.09 7.67 26.84
CA ALA A 109 -21.54 8.29 25.59
C ALA A 109 -21.57 7.24 24.48
N SER A 110 -22.77 6.95 23.98
CA SER A 110 -23.05 5.99 22.91
C SER A 110 -22.21 6.25 21.64
N PRO A 111 -21.56 5.23 21.04
CA PRO A 111 -20.97 5.36 19.73
C PRO A 111 -21.92 4.85 18.64
N ALA A 112 -22.75 5.74 18.09
CA ALA A 112 -23.31 5.58 16.75
C ALA A 112 -22.24 6.05 15.74
N GLY A 113 -21.31 5.15 15.44
CA GLY A 113 -20.17 5.42 14.57
C GLY A 113 -19.36 4.16 14.34
N ARG A 114 -20.02 3.09 13.86
CA ARG A 114 -19.35 1.86 13.43
C ARG A 114 -18.64 2.09 12.09
N GLY A 115 -17.64 2.97 12.11
CA GLY A 115 -16.48 2.78 11.25
C GLY A 115 -15.85 1.46 11.68
N THR A 116 -15.92 0.44 10.83
CA THR A 116 -15.26 -0.83 11.07
C THR A 116 -13.77 -0.57 11.11
N ARG A 117 -13.21 -0.28 12.30
CA ARG A 117 -11.78 -0.48 12.55
C ARG A 117 -11.51 -1.92 12.14
N ARG A 118 -10.95 -2.14 10.95
CA ARG A 118 -10.54 -3.48 10.51
C ARG A 118 -9.74 -4.04 11.67
N ARG A 119 -10.19 -5.17 12.24
CA ARG A 119 -9.40 -5.88 13.24
C ARG A 119 -8.03 -6.10 12.60
N ARG A 120 -6.97 -5.57 13.22
CA ARG A 120 -5.60 -5.82 12.76
C ARG A 120 -5.45 -7.34 12.66
N ARG A 121 -4.99 -7.83 11.50
CA ARG A 121 -4.78 -9.27 11.30
C ARG A 121 -3.85 -9.77 12.39
N SER A 122 -4.10 -10.97 12.93
CA SER A 122 -3.13 -11.55 13.84
C SER A 122 -1.83 -11.86 13.09
N LEU A 123 -0.72 -12.03 13.82
CA LEU A 123 0.55 -12.40 13.19
C LEU A 123 0.43 -13.73 12.43
N ALA A 124 -0.36 -14.68 12.96
CA ALA A 124 -0.65 -15.94 12.28
C ALA A 124 -1.40 -15.70 10.96
N ASP A 125 -2.49 -14.92 10.97
CA ASP A 125 -3.24 -14.58 9.75
C ASP A 125 -2.38 -13.85 8.70
N HIS A 126 -1.43 -13.03 9.16
CA HIS A 126 -0.48 -12.34 8.30
C HIS A 126 0.49 -13.32 7.63
N LEU A 127 1.03 -14.29 8.38
CA LEU A 127 1.90 -15.33 7.83
C LEU A 127 1.16 -16.24 6.85
N ASP A 128 -0.10 -16.62 7.13
CA ASP A 128 -0.92 -17.41 6.20
C ASP A 128 -1.19 -16.65 4.89
N TYR A 129 -1.48 -15.35 5.01
CA TYR A 129 -1.60 -14.47 3.85
C TYR A 129 -0.31 -14.39 3.05
N LEU A 130 0.83 -14.19 3.72
CA LEU A 130 2.14 -14.12 3.06
C LEU A 130 2.51 -15.44 2.39
N ALA A 131 2.25 -16.59 3.01
CA ALA A 131 2.52 -17.89 2.41
C ALA A 131 1.75 -18.04 1.09
N THR A 132 0.48 -17.65 1.08
CA THR A 132 -0.37 -17.70 -0.12
C THR A 132 0.13 -16.76 -1.22
N VAL A 133 0.44 -15.51 -0.88
CA VAL A 133 0.89 -14.51 -1.86
C VAL A 133 2.27 -14.84 -2.40
N LEU A 134 3.20 -15.21 -1.53
CA LEU A 134 4.54 -15.60 -1.92
C LEU A 134 4.51 -16.86 -2.78
N ALA A 135 3.69 -17.87 -2.46
CA ALA A 135 3.56 -19.07 -3.30
C ALA A 135 3.05 -18.76 -4.71
N GLY A 136 2.13 -17.80 -4.85
CA GLY A 136 1.60 -17.35 -6.13
C GLY A 136 2.43 -16.29 -6.84
N TRP A 137 3.54 -15.82 -6.24
CA TRP A 137 4.37 -14.79 -6.84
C TRP A 137 5.09 -15.32 -8.09
N THR A 138 4.96 -14.57 -9.17
CA THR A 138 5.70 -14.75 -10.41
C THR A 138 6.37 -13.43 -10.77
N SER A 139 7.63 -13.50 -11.22
CA SER A 139 8.33 -12.32 -11.68
C SER A 139 7.57 -11.68 -12.85
N PRO A 140 7.32 -10.36 -12.79
CA PRO A 140 6.77 -9.63 -13.94
C PRO A 140 7.80 -9.46 -15.07
N ALA A 141 9.09 -9.65 -14.80
CA ALA A 141 10.15 -9.66 -15.81
C ALA A 141 10.47 -11.08 -16.26
N ALA A 142 10.61 -11.30 -17.57
CA ALA A 142 10.93 -12.61 -18.15
C ALA A 142 12.30 -13.14 -17.70
N ASP A 143 13.22 -12.23 -17.38
CA ASP A 143 14.60 -12.51 -16.95
C ASP A 143 14.85 -11.92 -15.55
N ALA A 144 14.05 -12.31 -14.55
CA ALA A 144 14.35 -11.95 -13.16
C ALA A 144 15.75 -12.44 -12.80
N SER A 145 16.54 -11.61 -12.10
CA SER A 145 17.87 -12.04 -11.65
C SER A 145 17.73 -13.18 -10.67
N PRO A 146 18.71 -14.10 -10.59
CA PRO A 146 18.75 -15.10 -9.53
C PRO A 146 18.71 -14.50 -8.12
N VAL A 147 19.07 -13.22 -7.95
CA VAL A 147 19.07 -12.52 -6.65
C VAL A 147 17.65 -12.33 -6.11
N LEU A 148 16.72 -11.80 -6.91
CA LEU A 148 15.33 -11.58 -6.48
C LEU A 148 14.60 -12.90 -6.23
N ASP A 149 14.80 -13.90 -7.10
CA ASP A 149 14.25 -15.24 -6.92
C ASP A 149 14.77 -15.91 -5.63
N GLN A 150 16.05 -15.73 -5.32
CA GLN A 150 16.65 -16.22 -4.07
C GLN A 150 16.07 -15.48 -2.85
N ALA A 151 15.85 -14.17 -2.94
CA ALA A 151 15.24 -13.39 -1.86
C ALA A 151 13.79 -13.82 -1.60
N ILE A 152 12.99 -14.04 -2.65
CA ILE A 152 11.62 -14.58 -2.55
C ILE A 152 11.62 -15.98 -1.96
N SER A 153 12.53 -16.86 -2.41
CA SER A 153 12.66 -18.22 -1.90
C SER A 153 13.04 -18.23 -0.41
N ARG A 154 13.95 -17.34 0.01
CA ARG A 154 14.29 -17.13 1.42
C ARG A 154 13.06 -16.67 2.21
N ALA A 155 12.30 -15.70 1.70
CA ALA A 155 11.09 -15.23 2.36
C ALA A 155 10.04 -16.35 2.53
N ARG A 156 9.80 -17.16 1.48
CA ARG A 156 8.93 -18.35 1.53
C ARG A 156 9.36 -19.31 2.65
N ASN A 157 10.64 -19.69 2.68
CA ASN A 157 11.18 -20.61 3.68
C ASN A 157 10.99 -20.10 5.12
N VAL A 158 11.23 -18.81 5.37
CA VAL A 158 11.04 -18.22 6.70
C VAL A 158 9.58 -18.23 7.11
N VAL A 159 8.67 -17.86 6.21
CA VAL A 159 7.22 -17.85 6.48
C VAL A 159 6.71 -19.27 6.74
N ASP A 160 7.08 -20.24 5.91
CA ASP A 160 6.65 -21.63 6.04
C ASP A 160 7.16 -22.28 7.34
N THR A 161 8.38 -21.93 7.76
CA THR A 161 8.94 -22.40 9.03
C THR A 161 8.24 -21.78 10.25
N ALA A 162 7.86 -20.50 10.18
CA ALA A 162 7.28 -19.78 11.30
C ALA A 162 5.78 -20.07 11.51
N ARG A 163 5.06 -20.41 10.44
CA ARG A 163 3.60 -20.57 10.41
C ARG A 163 3.04 -21.58 11.44
N PRO A 164 3.58 -22.80 11.60
CA PRO A 164 2.98 -23.83 12.47
C PRO A 164 2.91 -23.47 13.98
N GLY A 165 3.65 -22.46 14.43
CA GLY A 165 3.69 -22.03 15.84
C GLY A 165 3.26 -20.58 16.08
N ALA A 166 2.94 -19.82 15.03
CA ALA A 166 2.80 -18.37 15.12
C ALA A 166 1.69 -17.89 16.07
N ALA A 167 0.59 -18.64 16.18
CA ALA A 167 -0.53 -18.29 17.05
C ALA A 167 -0.18 -18.34 18.55
N ALA A 168 0.80 -19.16 18.93
CA ALA A 168 1.25 -19.33 20.30
C ALA A 168 2.37 -18.34 20.70
N LEU A 169 2.98 -17.63 19.75
CA LEU A 169 4.08 -16.71 20.02
C LEU A 169 3.62 -15.49 20.83
N ARG A 170 4.34 -15.22 21.93
CA ARG A 170 4.14 -14.06 22.80
C ARG A 170 5.50 -13.50 23.23
N GLY A 171 5.54 -12.24 23.67
CA GLY A 171 6.74 -11.61 24.22
C GLY A 171 7.92 -11.59 23.25
N ALA A 172 9.13 -11.86 23.76
CA ALA A 172 10.37 -11.78 23.00
C ALA A 172 10.39 -12.65 21.72
N PRO A 173 9.97 -13.94 21.73
CA PRO A 173 9.90 -14.74 20.50
C PRO A 173 9.04 -14.13 19.39
N ARG A 174 7.93 -13.47 19.74
CA ARG A 174 7.09 -12.76 18.77
C ARG A 174 7.83 -11.56 18.19
N GLN A 175 8.53 -10.80 19.02
CA GLN A 175 9.27 -9.61 18.62
C GLN A 175 10.43 -9.98 17.67
N THR A 176 11.18 -11.03 17.99
CA THR A 176 12.24 -11.55 17.11
C THR A 176 11.71 -11.96 15.73
N LEU A 177 10.52 -12.57 15.66
CA LEU A 177 9.91 -12.89 14.38
C LEU A 177 9.50 -11.63 13.60
N VAL A 178 8.94 -10.63 14.26
CA VAL A 178 8.57 -9.34 13.63
C VAL A 178 9.81 -8.64 13.06
N GLU A 179 10.91 -8.59 13.83
CA GLU A 179 12.19 -8.03 13.38
C GLU A 179 12.77 -8.82 12.20
N ARG A 180 12.66 -10.15 12.22
CA ARG A 180 13.07 -10.99 11.10
C ARG A 180 12.25 -10.72 9.84
N LEU A 181 10.93 -10.51 9.97
CA LEU A 181 10.06 -10.13 8.85
C LEU A 181 10.44 -8.75 8.27
N ALA A 182 10.78 -7.79 9.13
CA ALA A 182 11.25 -6.47 8.68
C ALA A 182 12.60 -6.58 7.92
N GLY A 183 13.53 -7.40 8.40
CA GLY A 183 14.79 -7.66 7.69
C GLY A 183 14.59 -8.35 6.33
N LEU A 184 13.59 -9.22 6.21
CA LEU A 184 13.21 -9.82 4.92
C LEU A 184 12.63 -8.81 3.95
N GLU A 185 11.79 -7.88 4.42
CA GLU A 185 11.26 -6.80 3.57
C GLU A 185 12.41 -5.97 2.99
N HIS A 186 13.39 -5.59 3.83
CA HIS A 186 14.57 -4.86 3.37
C HIS A 186 15.35 -5.64 2.30
N THR A 187 15.61 -6.92 2.54
CA THR A 187 16.32 -7.79 1.57
C THR A 187 15.58 -7.89 0.23
N LEU A 188 14.24 -7.97 0.26
CA LEU A 188 13.42 -8.03 -0.95
C LEU A 188 13.47 -6.70 -1.72
N THR A 189 13.40 -5.57 -1.02
CA THR A 189 13.52 -4.25 -1.64
C THR A 189 14.90 -4.03 -2.25
N GLU A 190 15.98 -4.44 -1.59
CA GLU A 190 17.33 -4.36 -2.14
C GLU A 190 17.50 -5.20 -3.40
N ALA A 191 17.08 -6.47 -3.37
CA ALA A 191 17.10 -7.34 -4.54
C ALA A 191 16.28 -6.75 -5.71
N ALA A 192 15.12 -6.16 -5.42
CA ALA A 192 14.30 -5.50 -6.43
C ALA A 192 14.99 -4.27 -7.03
N ARG A 193 15.77 -3.51 -6.24
CA ARG A 193 16.54 -2.36 -6.73
C ARG A 193 17.65 -2.80 -7.66
N GLU A 194 18.37 -3.87 -7.31
CA GLU A 194 19.45 -4.44 -8.15
C GLU A 194 18.93 -4.92 -9.51
N ASP A 195 17.74 -5.52 -9.53
CA ASP A 195 17.11 -6.05 -10.74
C ASP A 195 16.44 -4.98 -11.61
N THR A 196 16.31 -3.76 -11.11
CA THR A 196 15.64 -2.68 -11.83
C THR A 196 16.61 -1.92 -12.71
N ASP A 197 16.31 -1.85 -14.01
CA ASP A 197 17.09 -1.06 -14.94
C ASP A 197 17.03 0.45 -14.62
N ALA A 198 18.08 1.17 -15.00
CA ALA A 198 18.22 2.60 -14.67
C ALA A 198 17.06 3.47 -15.23
N ALA A 199 16.47 3.11 -16.37
CA ALA A 199 15.37 3.86 -16.95
C ALA A 199 14.08 3.66 -16.16
N THR A 200 13.78 2.41 -15.74
CA THR A 200 12.67 2.13 -14.84
C THR A 200 12.87 2.78 -13.47
N ALA A 201 14.06 2.70 -12.89
CA ALA A 201 14.35 3.34 -11.60
C ALA A 201 14.16 4.85 -11.65
N ALA A 202 14.65 5.52 -12.71
CA ALA A 202 14.46 6.95 -12.91
C ALA A 202 12.97 7.30 -13.08
N ARG A 203 12.21 6.51 -13.84
CA ARG A 203 10.76 6.71 -14.00
C ARG A 203 10.02 6.61 -12.66
N LEU A 204 10.31 5.59 -11.85
CA LEU A 204 9.67 5.40 -10.55
C LEU A 204 10.04 6.53 -9.57
N ARG A 205 11.28 7.02 -9.60
CA ARG A 205 11.70 8.17 -8.78
C ARG A 205 10.99 9.46 -9.20
N THR A 206 10.85 9.72 -10.50
CA THR A 206 10.07 10.87 -10.99
C THR A 206 8.62 10.78 -10.55
N GLU A 207 8.00 9.59 -10.67
CA GLU A 207 6.63 9.37 -10.18
C GLU A 207 6.51 9.60 -8.66
N ALA A 208 7.51 9.18 -7.87
CA ALA A 208 7.55 9.45 -6.44
C ALA A 208 7.61 10.96 -6.14
N VAL A 209 8.48 11.70 -6.84
CA VAL A 209 8.59 13.17 -6.71
C VAL A 209 7.26 13.85 -7.07
N ASP A 210 6.65 13.46 -8.18
CA ASP A 210 5.38 14.02 -8.64
C ASP A 210 4.25 13.75 -7.64
N SER A 211 4.24 12.56 -7.03
CA SER A 211 3.26 12.20 -5.99
C SER A 211 3.42 13.02 -4.70
N LEU A 212 4.64 13.46 -4.41
CA LEU A 212 4.96 14.26 -3.22
C LEU A 212 4.96 15.76 -3.49
N ALA A 213 4.88 16.19 -4.75
CA ALA A 213 4.86 17.59 -5.14
C ALA A 213 3.81 18.42 -4.37
N PRO A 214 2.57 17.95 -4.12
CA PRO A 214 1.59 18.69 -3.32
C PRO A 214 2.01 18.96 -1.87
N PHE A 215 2.93 18.15 -1.32
CA PHE A 215 3.39 18.25 0.06
C PHE A 215 4.76 18.95 0.18
N ARG A 216 5.41 19.27 -0.94
CA ARG A 216 6.79 19.79 -0.99
C ARG A 216 7.02 21.03 -0.14
N GLU A 217 6.08 21.98 -0.17
CA GLU A 217 6.16 23.25 0.57
C GLU A 217 6.08 23.07 2.08
N ARG A 218 5.44 21.99 2.54
CA ARG A 218 5.22 21.68 3.96
C ARG A 218 6.32 20.82 4.57
N MET A 219 7.28 20.37 3.76
CA MET A 219 8.34 19.45 4.18
C MET A 219 9.71 20.13 4.19
N ARG A 220 10.51 19.82 5.21
CA ARG A 220 11.94 20.17 5.22
C ARG A 220 12.66 19.43 4.07
N PRO A 221 13.74 19.99 3.49
CA PRO A 221 14.42 19.38 2.33
C PRO A 221 14.93 17.96 2.57
N ASP A 222 15.48 17.68 3.76
CA ASP A 222 15.95 16.36 4.20
C ASP A 222 14.78 15.36 4.35
N ALA A 223 13.68 15.80 4.98
CA ALA A 223 12.46 15.01 5.09
C ALA A 223 11.84 14.70 3.72
N PHE A 224 11.88 15.65 2.78
CA PHE A 224 11.38 15.44 1.42
C PHE A 224 12.24 14.43 0.66
N ALA A 225 13.57 14.48 0.77
CA ALA A 225 14.45 13.50 0.15
C ALA A 225 14.19 12.08 0.68
N ALA A 226 14.11 11.91 1.99
CA ALA A 226 13.79 10.62 2.63
C ALA A 226 12.40 10.11 2.23
N ALA A 227 11.43 11.01 2.10
CA ALA A 227 10.09 10.70 1.63
C ALA A 227 10.07 10.22 0.17
N VAL A 228 10.85 10.86 -0.71
CA VAL A 228 11.00 10.44 -2.11
C VAL A 228 11.62 9.05 -2.18
N ASP A 229 12.65 8.76 -1.39
CA ASP A 229 13.28 7.43 -1.36
C ASP A 229 12.28 6.36 -0.90
N THR A 230 11.54 6.64 0.18
CA THR A 230 10.49 5.73 0.70
C THR A 230 9.35 5.52 -0.30
N ALA A 231 8.90 6.58 -0.98
CA ALA A 231 7.87 6.48 -2.00
C ALA A 231 8.36 5.70 -3.23
N THR A 232 9.62 5.89 -3.62
CA THR A 232 10.27 5.14 -4.71
C THR A 232 10.30 3.65 -4.39
N ASP A 233 10.67 3.26 -3.16
CA ASP A 233 10.69 1.85 -2.74
C ASP A 233 9.32 1.19 -2.77
N ARG A 234 8.27 1.93 -2.45
CA ARG A 234 6.90 1.41 -2.55
C ARG A 234 6.46 1.21 -3.99
N LEU A 235 6.76 2.18 -4.87
CA LEU A 235 6.48 2.06 -6.29
C LEU A 235 7.27 0.90 -6.92
N LEU A 236 8.51 0.70 -6.46
CA LEU A 236 9.33 -0.44 -6.83
C LEU A 236 8.72 -1.77 -6.37
N ALA A 237 8.30 -1.86 -5.11
CA ALA A 237 7.63 -3.05 -4.60
C ALA A 237 6.34 -3.36 -5.39
N ASP A 238 5.55 -2.34 -5.74
CA ASP A 238 4.35 -2.50 -6.57
C ASP A 238 4.71 -2.94 -8.01
N HIS A 239 5.77 -2.38 -8.61
CA HIS A 239 6.27 -2.76 -9.93
C HIS A 239 6.62 -4.26 -10.01
N TRP A 240 7.34 -4.75 -8.99
CA TRP A 240 7.73 -6.16 -8.86
C TRP A 240 6.67 -7.05 -8.21
N ARG A 241 5.49 -6.50 -7.90
CA ARG A 241 4.37 -7.20 -7.23
C ARG A 241 4.77 -7.84 -5.89
N LEU A 242 5.70 -7.23 -5.17
CA LEU A 242 6.19 -7.73 -3.90
C LEU A 242 5.15 -7.52 -2.80
N PRO A 243 4.86 -8.54 -1.97
CA PRO A 243 4.00 -8.36 -0.81
C PRO A 243 4.70 -7.51 0.26
N ARG A 244 3.90 -6.80 1.04
CA ARG A 244 4.38 -6.17 2.27
C ARG A 244 4.61 -7.24 3.33
N VAL A 245 5.87 -7.49 3.70
CA VAL A 245 6.24 -8.60 4.60
C VAL A 245 6.19 -8.16 6.06
N THR A 246 6.49 -6.89 6.36
CA THR A 246 6.49 -6.35 7.72
C THR A 246 5.10 -6.40 8.36
N TYR A 247 5.10 -6.57 9.69
CA TYR A 247 3.91 -6.69 10.52
C TYR A 247 3.88 -5.60 11.62
N ASP A 248 2.90 -4.69 11.54
CA ASP A 248 2.72 -3.52 12.44
C ASP A 248 1.47 -3.59 13.36
#